data_AF-A0A157ZQQ6-F1
#
_entry.id   AF-A0A157ZQQ6-F1
#
_cell.length_a   1.000
_cell.length_b   1.000
_cell.length_c   1.000
_cell.angle_alpha   90.00
_cell.angle_beta   90.00
_cell.angle_gamma   90.00
#
_symmetry.space_group_name_H-M   'P 1'
#
loop_
_entity.id
_entity.type
_entity.pdbx_description
1 polymer ?
#
loop_
_entity_poly.entity_id
_entity_poly.type
_entity_poly.pdbx_seq_one_letter_code
_entity_poly.pdbx_strand_id
1 'polypeptide(L)'
;MKPGRILPILFGCIAAASLPVQAQPQPNAQWRATETNLFDLIQNGYGIVAVTSVAARSSGLPEDTYVLQKTNSVYRCVETRAAETGAVRSTAPIHCAELVKPYTD
;
A
#
# COMPACT_ATOMS: atom_id res chain seq x y z
N MET A 1 37.95 54.74 27.15
CA MET A 1 36.97 55.52 26.38
C MET A 1 37.29 55.40 24.90
N LYS A 2 36.46 54.71 24.11
CA LYS A 2 36.56 54.66 22.63
C LYS A 2 35.15 54.47 22.05
N PRO A 3 34.78 55.21 20.98
CA PRO A 3 33.39 55.36 20.57
C PRO A 3 32.95 54.22 19.64
N GLY A 4 31.64 53.98 19.64
CA GLY A 4 31.01 52.85 19.00
C GLY A 4 30.89 52.94 17.48
N ARG A 5 30.27 51.89 16.94
CA ARG A 5 29.63 51.86 15.63
C ARG A 5 28.49 50.85 15.70
N ILE A 6 27.27 51.37 15.73
CA ILE A 6 26.02 50.62 15.67
C ILE A 6 25.78 50.29 14.19
N LEU A 7 25.66 49.01 13.86
CA LEU A 7 25.25 48.53 12.54
C LEU A 7 23.82 48.00 12.63
N PRO A 8 22.83 48.56 11.89
CA PRO A 8 21.49 48.01 11.89
C PRO A 8 21.44 46.83 10.92
N ILE A 9 21.52 45.61 11.43
CA ILE A 9 21.24 44.42 10.63
C ILE A 9 19.72 44.28 10.57
N LEU A 10 19.15 44.74 9.45
CA LEU A 10 17.79 44.45 9.03
C LEU A 10 17.63 42.92 8.93
N PHE A 11 17.01 42.31 9.95
CA PHE A 11 16.60 40.92 9.92
C PHE A 11 15.34 40.81 9.06
N GLY A 12 15.52 40.52 7.78
CA GLY A 12 14.44 40.19 6.87
C GLY A 12 13.74 38.91 7.31
N CYS A 13 12.43 38.98 7.51
CA CYS A 13 11.58 37.81 7.73
C CYS A 13 11.64 36.88 6.51
N ILE A 14 12.44 35.82 6.60
CA ILE A 14 12.38 34.70 5.67
C ILE A 14 11.14 33.90 6.04
N ALA A 15 10.01 34.19 5.39
CA ALA A 15 8.85 33.34 5.44
C ALA A 15 9.22 31.99 4.81
N ALA A 16 9.45 30.98 5.65
CA ALA A 16 9.59 29.60 5.22
C ALA A 16 8.23 29.14 4.68
N ALA A 17 8.00 29.33 3.39
CA ALA A 17 6.88 28.72 2.70
C ALA A 17 7.10 27.21 2.72
N SER A 18 6.41 26.52 3.62
CA SER A 18 6.30 25.07 3.63
C SER A 18 5.60 24.66 2.34
N LEU A 19 6.38 24.31 1.32
CA LEU A 19 5.86 23.64 0.14
C LEU A 19 5.19 22.34 0.61
N PRO A 20 3.91 22.09 0.28
CA PRO A 20 3.35 20.76 0.49
C PRO A 20 4.19 19.82 -0.38
N VAL A 21 5.00 19.00 0.25
CA VAL A 21 5.62 17.85 -0.41
C VAL A 21 4.45 16.97 -0.83
N GLN A 22 4.03 17.11 -2.08
CA GLN A 22 3.04 16.25 -2.69
C GLN A 22 3.70 14.87 -2.79
N ALA A 23 3.51 14.05 -1.75
CA ALA A 23 3.84 12.64 -1.80
C ALA A 23 3.08 12.08 -3.01
N GLN A 24 3.83 11.68 -4.04
CA GLN A 24 3.27 10.99 -5.20
C GLN A 24 2.38 9.87 -4.67
N PRO A 25 1.11 9.75 -5.11
CA PRO A 25 0.25 8.66 -4.69
C PRO A 25 0.93 7.35 -5.08
N GLN A 26 1.54 6.66 -4.11
CA GLN A 26 2.01 5.31 -4.34
C GLN A 26 0.76 4.47 -4.61
N PRO A 27 0.67 3.74 -5.73
CA PRO A 27 -0.51 2.92 -6.05
C PRO A 27 -0.86 1.89 -4.95
N ASN A 28 0.12 1.54 -4.12
CA ASN A 28 -0.03 0.64 -2.98
C ASN A 28 -0.16 1.35 -1.62
N ALA A 29 -0.13 2.69 -1.57
CA ALA A 29 -0.25 3.44 -0.30
C ALA A 29 -1.59 3.21 0.42
N GLN A 30 -2.61 2.76 -0.32
CA GLN A 30 -3.92 2.45 0.23
C GLN A 30 -4.00 1.08 0.92
N TRP A 31 -3.04 0.19 0.69
CA TRP A 31 -3.08 -1.19 1.18
C TRP A 31 -1.99 -1.42 2.21
N ARG A 32 -2.40 -1.68 3.45
CA ARG A 32 -1.49 -2.02 4.54
C ARG A 32 -1.32 -3.52 4.62
N ALA A 33 -0.09 -4.00 4.52
CA ALA A 33 0.23 -5.41 4.73
C ALA A 33 -0.24 -5.90 6.11
N THR A 34 -0.78 -7.11 6.17
CA THR A 34 -1.22 -7.74 7.41
C THR A 34 -0.63 -9.14 7.54
N GLU A 35 -0.48 -9.60 8.79
CA GLU A 35 -0.09 -10.98 9.12
C GLU A 35 -1.27 -11.97 8.98
N THR A 36 -2.43 -11.49 8.52
CA THR A 36 -3.65 -12.31 8.37
C THR A 36 -3.53 -13.20 7.14
N ASN A 37 -3.99 -14.44 7.24
CA ASN A 37 -4.06 -15.34 6.09
C ASN A 37 -5.48 -15.35 5.46
N LEU A 38 -5.56 -15.77 4.19
CA LEU A 38 -6.82 -15.83 3.43
C LEU A 38 -7.86 -16.72 4.12
N PHE A 39 -7.44 -17.84 4.70
CA PHE A 39 -8.32 -18.80 5.34
C PHE A 39 -8.96 -18.23 6.62
N ASP A 40 -8.18 -17.53 7.44
CA ASP A 40 -8.66 -16.82 8.62
C ASP A 40 -9.71 -15.78 8.24
N LEU A 41 -9.50 -15.03 7.16
CA LEU A 41 -10.49 -14.06 6.67
C LEU A 41 -11.82 -14.76 6.33
N ILE A 42 -11.77 -15.87 5.59
CA ILE A 42 -12.97 -16.64 5.23
C ILE A 42 -13.66 -17.18 6.48
N GLN A 43 -12.91 -17.75 7.43
CA GLN A 43 -13.45 -18.26 8.70
C GLN A 43 -14.08 -17.15 9.55
N ASN A 44 -13.54 -15.93 9.49
CA ASN A 44 -14.07 -14.75 10.17
C ASN A 44 -15.27 -14.12 9.42
N GLY A 45 -15.75 -14.74 8.34
CA GLY A 45 -16.94 -14.32 7.60
C GLY A 45 -16.70 -13.25 6.54
N TYR A 46 -15.46 -13.08 6.09
CA TYR A 46 -15.19 -12.27 4.90
C TYR A 46 -15.53 -13.05 3.63
N GLY A 47 -16.36 -12.47 2.78
CA GLY A 47 -16.73 -13.05 1.49
C GLY A 47 -15.75 -12.64 0.40
N ILE A 48 -15.40 -13.55 -0.51
CA ILE A 48 -14.66 -13.20 -1.74
C ILE A 48 -15.62 -12.49 -2.68
N VAL A 49 -15.32 -11.22 -3.02
CA VAL A 49 -16.15 -10.38 -3.89
C VAL A 49 -15.58 -10.22 -5.28
N ALA A 50 -14.27 -10.42 -5.46
CA ALA A 50 -13.63 -10.43 -6.76
C ALA A 50 -12.41 -11.34 -6.77
N VAL A 51 -12.14 -11.94 -7.92
CA VAL A 51 -10.93 -12.71 -8.20
C VAL A 51 -10.39 -12.27 -9.54
N THR A 52 -9.11 -11.90 -9.59
CA THR A 52 -8.42 -11.61 -10.85
C THR A 52 -7.20 -12.50 -10.97
N SER A 53 -6.99 -13.04 -12.16
CA SER A 53 -5.84 -13.88 -12.48
C SER A 53 -5.00 -13.21 -13.55
N VAL A 54 -3.72 -13.02 -13.28
CA VAL A 54 -2.75 -12.50 -14.23
C VAL A 54 -1.93 -13.68 -14.72
N ALA A 55 -2.02 -13.95 -16.02
CA ALA A 55 -1.20 -14.98 -16.66
C ALA A 55 0.29 -14.62 -16.58
N ALA A 56 1.13 -15.64 -16.49
CA ALA A 56 2.59 -15.49 -16.50
C ALA A 56 3.01 -14.67 -17.74
N ARG A 57 3.82 -13.63 -17.53
CA ARG A 57 4.44 -12.86 -18.62
C ARG A 57 5.93 -13.20 -18.67
N SER A 58 6.61 -12.79 -19.73
CA SER A 58 8.06 -13.03 -19.94
C SER A 58 8.96 -12.56 -18.79
N SER A 59 8.46 -11.76 -17.85
CA SER A 59 9.19 -11.18 -16.72
C SER A 59 8.53 -11.41 -15.35
N GLY A 60 7.48 -12.23 -15.23
CA GLY A 60 6.75 -12.38 -13.97
C GLY A 60 6.03 -13.71 -13.81
N LEU A 61 5.91 -14.15 -12.56
CA LEU A 61 5.11 -15.32 -12.19
C LEU A 61 3.62 -15.01 -12.37
N PRO A 62 2.80 -16.03 -12.68
CA PRO A 62 1.35 -15.87 -12.67
C PRO A 62 0.87 -15.55 -11.24
N GLU A 63 -0.08 -14.64 -11.11
CA GLU A 63 -0.60 -14.21 -9.80
C GLU A 63 -2.12 -14.19 -9.81
N ASP A 64 -2.72 -14.70 -8.74
CA ASP A 64 -4.12 -14.48 -8.44
C ASP A 64 -4.27 -13.45 -7.35
N THR A 65 -5.23 -12.56 -7.52
CA THR A 65 -5.64 -11.61 -6.50
C THR A 65 -7.07 -11.90 -6.07
N TYR A 66 -7.25 -12.13 -4.78
CA TYR A 66 -8.53 -12.32 -4.12
C TYR A 66 -8.89 -11.06 -3.35
N VAL A 67 -10.01 -10.45 -3.67
CA VAL A 67 -10.56 -9.33 -2.90
C VAL A 67 -11.66 -9.86 -2.00
N LEU A 68 -11.50 -9.65 -0.69
CA LEU A 68 -12.44 -10.06 0.33
C LEU A 68 -13.06 -8.86 1.01
N GLN A 69 -14.35 -8.95 1.35
CA GLN A 69 -15.06 -7.86 2.00
C GLN A 69 -15.95 -8.37 3.14
N LYS A 70 -15.97 -7.58 4.23
CA LYS A 70 -16.93 -7.74 5.31
C LYS A 70 -17.31 -6.37 5.85
N THR A 71 -18.59 -6.03 5.75
CA THR A 71 -19.14 -4.77 6.26
C THR A 71 -18.37 -3.55 5.73
N ASN A 72 -17.40 -3.04 6.49
CA ASN A 72 -16.63 -1.82 6.22
C ASN A 72 -15.12 -2.05 6.01
N SER A 73 -14.68 -3.31 5.98
CA SER A 73 -13.28 -3.70 5.77
C SER A 73 -13.14 -4.48 4.46
N VAL A 74 -12.08 -4.16 3.72
CA VAL A 74 -11.70 -4.82 2.48
C VAL A 74 -10.28 -5.33 2.61
N TYR A 75 -10.06 -6.58 2.22
CA TYR A 75 -8.77 -7.22 2.16
C TYR A 75 -8.45 -7.61 0.73
N ARG A 76 -7.17 -7.55 0.38
CA ARG A 76 -6.63 -8.05 -0.87
C ARG A 76 -5.56 -9.06 -0.55
N CYS A 77 -5.76 -10.30 -0.98
CA CYS A 77 -4.79 -11.38 -0.84
C CYS A 77 -4.24 -11.75 -2.21
N VAL A 78 -2.91 -11.76 -2.37
CA VAL A 78 -2.23 -12.11 -3.61
C VAL A 78 -1.57 -13.47 -3.42
N GLU A 79 -1.84 -14.39 -4.33
CA GLU A 79 -1.24 -15.72 -4.43
C GLU A 79 -0.37 -15.77 -5.68
N THR A 80 0.95 -15.85 -5.49
CA THR A 80 1.89 -16.00 -6.61
C THR A 80 2.01 -17.48 -6.98
N ARG A 81 1.48 -17.91 -8.12
CA ARG A 81 1.55 -19.33 -8.52
C ARG A 81 2.92 -19.66 -9.11
N ALA A 82 3.40 -20.89 -8.89
CA ALA A 82 4.54 -21.40 -9.65
C ALA A 82 4.16 -21.45 -11.14
N ALA A 83 5.08 -21.03 -12.03
CA ALA A 83 4.85 -21.03 -13.48
C ALA A 83 4.64 -22.43 -14.07
N GLU A 84 4.96 -23.47 -13.29
CA GLU A 84 4.96 -24.86 -13.70
C GLU A 84 3.90 -25.59 -12.87
N THR A 85 2.95 -26.25 -13.55
CA THR A 85 1.84 -27.07 -13.00
C THR A 85 0.54 -26.33 -12.66
N GLY A 86 -0.31 -26.14 -13.69
CA GLY A 86 -1.70 -25.69 -13.54
C GLY A 86 -2.65 -26.67 -12.81
N ALA A 87 -2.14 -27.60 -12.01
CA ALA A 87 -2.92 -28.66 -11.35
C ALA A 87 -2.53 -28.94 -9.89
N VAL A 88 -1.42 -28.39 -9.39
CA VAL A 88 -1.04 -28.54 -7.98
C VAL A 88 -1.51 -27.29 -7.24
N ARG A 89 -2.25 -27.47 -6.14
CA ARG A 89 -2.53 -26.36 -5.20
C ARG A 89 -1.21 -25.70 -4.88
N SER A 90 -1.03 -24.46 -5.31
CA SER A 90 0.19 -23.72 -5.05
C SER A 90 0.42 -23.70 -3.55
N THR A 91 1.56 -24.21 -3.09
CA THR A 91 2.03 -23.98 -1.71
C THR A 91 2.66 -22.59 -1.58
N ALA A 92 2.53 -21.77 -2.61
CA ALA A 92 3.11 -20.45 -2.63
C ALA A 92 2.49 -19.57 -1.54
N PRO A 93 3.30 -18.67 -0.97
CA PRO A 93 2.84 -17.79 0.08
C PRO A 93 1.72 -16.88 -0.45
N ILE A 94 0.63 -16.82 0.32
CA ILE A 94 -0.44 -15.85 0.10
C ILE A 94 -0.15 -14.66 1.01
N HIS A 95 -0.11 -13.47 0.42
CA HIS A 95 0.10 -12.23 1.15
C HIS A 95 -1.17 -11.38 1.15
N CYS A 96 -1.68 -11.06 2.32
CA CYS A 96 -2.88 -10.24 2.47
C CYS A 96 -2.53 -8.81 2.93
N ALA A 97 -3.34 -7.86 2.48
CA ALA A 97 -3.28 -6.47 2.89
C ALA A 97 -4.70 -5.94 3.11
N GLU A 98 -4.88 -5.10 4.12
CA GLU A 98 -6.14 -4.42 4.41
C GLU A 98 -6.15 -3.03 3.75
N LEU A 99 -7.30 -2.67 3.20
CA LEU A 99 -7.55 -1.33 2.68
C LEU A 99 -7.66 -0.33 3.83
N VAL A 100 -6.79 0.69 3.84
CA VAL A 100 -6.76 1.72 4.88
C VAL A 100 -7.67 2.90 4.53
N LYS A 101 -8.30 3.50 5.54
CA LYS A 101 -9.06 4.75 5.41
C LYS A 101 -8.18 5.95 5.80
N PRO A 102 -8.35 7.14 5.19
CA PRO A 102 -9.34 7.48 4.16
C PRO A 102 -8.95 6.93 2.79
N TYR A 103 -9.91 6.39 2.05
CA TYR A 103 -9.71 6.06 0.64
C TYR A 103 -10.14 7.27 -0.20
N THR A 104 -9.31 7.69 -1.13
CA THR A 104 -9.68 8.63 -2.20
C THR A 104 -10.16 7.77 -3.37
N ASP A 105 -11.40 7.97 -3.79
CA ASP A 105 -11.99 7.40 -5.01
C ASP A 105 -11.31 8.03 -6.25
#